data_AF-A0A3Q4I082-F1
#
_entry.id   AF-A0A3Q4I082-F1
#
_cell.length_a   1.000
_cell.length_b   1.000
_cell.length_c   1.000
_cell.angle_alpha   90.00
_cell.angle_beta   90.00
_cell.angle_gamma   90.00
#
_symmetry.space_group_name_H-M   'P 1'
#
loop_
_entity.id
_entity.type
_entity.pdbx_description
1 polymer ?
#
loop_
_entity_poly.entity_id
_entity_poly.type
_entity_poly.pdbx_seq_one_letter_code
_entity_poly.pdbx_strand_id
1 'polypeptide(L)'
;MKVIQYTPEKLQTALVSNSQYLTKVYSKYTKEEKRLLEEGFHAGQPGSLFQLITVHSDSDWILAHPEEPEDFEAFYRKPYRKTPNESQSTIYIQTIGSFGEVAAQTDQYVEWLRDYCQAFFYGLSVKLLPAVAVSETKCSFRVNSNSYNLQILTGDLLQFLKKRKPKDAFCIVGITMIDLYPKDSWNFVFGQASLTQGMGVFSFARYDDNFYKRSYAGRLKKHLQPRQEDYSVFDGYYTPPITSTLLLRSCKTMTHEIGHMFGISHCQWLSCVMQGSNHLDESDRRPLDFCPICLRKLQFAIGFNIAERYKALLHWMEEDQTQTSVKASASHTAPHFTKPTEAFNASKLWVCRCLEILEKDQ
;
A
#
# COMPACT_ATOMS: atom_id res chain seq x y z
N MET A 1 -16.94 -16.59 12.44
CA MET A 1 -15.68 -15.88 12.72
C MET A 1 -14.71 -16.85 13.38
N LYS A 2 -13.54 -17.06 12.77
CA LYS A 2 -12.48 -17.97 13.22
C LYS A 2 -11.20 -17.17 13.41
N VAL A 3 -10.51 -17.37 14.53
CA VAL A 3 -9.20 -16.75 14.78
C VAL A 3 -8.11 -17.76 14.43
N ILE A 4 -7.13 -17.34 13.64
CA ILE A 4 -5.94 -18.14 13.34
C ILE A 4 -4.88 -17.82 14.39
N GLN A 5 -4.46 -18.85 15.12
CA GLN A 5 -3.49 -18.74 16.19
C GLN A 5 -2.33 -19.70 15.95
N TYR A 6 -1.11 -19.21 16.16
CA TYR A 6 0.12 -19.99 16.13
C TYR A 6 0.73 -20.02 17.53
N THR A 7 1.50 -21.06 17.83
CA THR A 7 2.22 -21.12 19.11
C THR A 7 3.35 -20.09 19.13
N PRO A 8 3.75 -19.60 20.32
CA PRO A 8 4.89 -18.69 20.45
C PRO A 8 6.17 -19.24 19.79
N GLU A 9 6.43 -20.54 19.90
CA GLU A 9 7.62 -21.19 19.31
C GLU A 9 7.58 -21.14 17.78
N LYS A 10 6.38 -21.31 17.19
CA LYS A 10 6.21 -21.22 15.74
C LYS A 10 6.36 -19.78 15.25
N LEU A 11 5.84 -18.80 15.98
CA LEU A 11 6.04 -17.38 15.68
C LEU A 11 7.50 -16.96 15.85
N GLN A 12 8.18 -17.46 16.88
CA GLN A 12 9.61 -17.25 17.09
C GLN A 12 10.43 -17.85 15.95
N THR A 13 10.11 -19.07 15.52
CA THR A 13 10.76 -19.68 14.35
C THR A 13 10.51 -18.86 13.09
N ALA A 14 9.27 -18.41 12.90
CA ALA A 14 8.90 -17.63 11.72
C ALA A 14 9.57 -16.24 11.67
N LEU A 15 9.72 -15.62 12.83
CA LEU A 15 10.40 -14.34 12.99
C LEU A 15 11.92 -14.51 12.90
N VAL A 16 12.52 -15.44 13.66
CA VAL A 16 13.97 -15.56 13.93
C VAL A 16 14.70 -16.43 12.89
N SER A 17 14.08 -17.52 12.43
CA SER A 17 14.67 -18.67 11.73
C SER A 17 15.51 -19.60 12.61
N ASN A 18 15.52 -20.90 12.25
CA ASN A 18 16.38 -21.94 12.83
C ASN A 18 17.79 -21.97 12.20
N SER A 19 18.01 -21.21 11.12
CA SER A 19 19.31 -21.08 10.49
C SER A 19 20.28 -20.31 11.39
N GLN A 20 21.40 -20.93 11.75
CA GLN A 20 22.44 -20.30 12.56
C GLN A 20 22.89 -18.94 12.00
N TYR A 21 22.92 -18.78 10.68
CA TYR A 21 23.24 -17.51 10.03
C TYR A 21 22.15 -16.46 10.28
N LEU A 22 20.88 -16.80 10.05
CA LEU A 22 19.77 -15.84 10.20
C LEU A 22 19.49 -15.49 11.67
N THR A 23 19.79 -16.39 12.61
CA THR A 23 19.81 -16.08 14.05
C THR A 23 20.90 -15.06 14.38
N LYS A 24 22.11 -15.20 13.81
CA LYS A 24 23.20 -14.20 13.97
C LYS A 24 22.86 -12.86 13.33
N VAL A 25 22.11 -12.85 12.23
CA VAL A 25 21.58 -11.62 11.63
C VAL A 25 20.59 -10.97 12.60
N TYR A 26 19.65 -11.76 13.17
CA TYR A 26 18.67 -11.27 14.14
C TYR A 26 19.32 -10.76 15.44
N SER A 27 20.44 -11.35 15.86
CA SER A 27 21.13 -10.91 17.07
C SER A 27 21.69 -9.48 16.97
N LYS A 28 21.78 -8.90 15.76
CA LYS A 28 22.27 -7.53 15.53
C LYS A 28 21.24 -6.43 15.84
N TYR A 29 19.94 -6.75 15.87
CA TYR A 29 18.92 -5.80 16.31
C TYR A 29 19.19 -5.36 17.74
N THR A 30 18.85 -4.12 18.07
CA THR A 30 18.97 -3.62 19.45
C THR A 30 18.03 -4.41 20.38
N LYS A 31 18.23 -4.26 21.68
CA LYS A 31 17.37 -4.89 22.68
C LYS A 31 15.92 -4.41 22.53
N GLU A 32 15.73 -3.13 22.24
CA GLU A 32 14.44 -2.45 22.09
C GLU A 32 13.74 -2.88 20.79
N GLU A 33 14.49 -2.98 19.68
CA GLU A 33 13.97 -3.51 18.42
C GLU A 33 13.52 -4.97 18.55
N LYS A 34 14.32 -5.82 19.21
CA LYS A 34 13.92 -7.21 19.49
C LYS A 34 12.68 -7.25 20.35
N ARG A 35 12.63 -6.46 21.43
CA ARG A 35 11.46 -6.39 22.31
C ARG A 35 10.20 -6.03 21.53
N LEU A 36 10.25 -5.02 20.67
CA LEU A 36 9.13 -4.67 19.80
C LEU A 36 8.72 -5.84 18.89
N LEU A 37 9.67 -6.47 18.20
CA LEU A 37 9.36 -7.57 17.27
C LEU A 37 8.76 -8.79 17.99
N GLU A 38 9.24 -9.06 19.20
CA GLU A 38 8.83 -10.20 20.03
C GLU A 38 7.46 -10.00 20.71
N GLU A 39 6.92 -8.78 20.75
CA GLU A 39 5.50 -8.54 21.10
C GLU A 39 4.54 -9.33 20.20
N GLY A 40 4.98 -9.71 18.99
CA GLY A 40 4.22 -10.60 18.10
C GLY A 40 3.91 -11.96 18.72
N PHE A 41 4.72 -12.46 19.66
CA PHE A 41 4.51 -13.75 20.32
C PHE A 41 3.32 -13.73 21.29
N HIS A 42 2.91 -12.52 21.69
CA HIS A 42 1.78 -12.27 22.59
C HIS A 42 0.57 -11.68 21.85
N ALA A 43 0.54 -11.79 20.52
CA ALA A 43 -0.53 -11.21 19.72
C ALA A 43 -1.93 -11.71 20.12
N GLY A 44 -2.89 -10.78 20.15
CA GLY A 44 -4.29 -11.05 20.54
C GLY A 44 -4.55 -11.05 22.04
N GLN A 45 -3.52 -10.89 22.89
CA GLN A 45 -3.71 -10.64 24.33
C GLN A 45 -4.22 -9.21 24.57
N PRO A 46 -4.97 -8.94 25.65
CA PRO A 46 -5.37 -7.58 26.01
C PRO A 46 -4.16 -6.64 26.11
N GLY A 47 -4.20 -5.52 25.39
CA GLY A 47 -3.10 -4.56 25.36
C GLY A 47 -1.93 -4.95 24.45
N SER A 48 -1.94 -6.10 23.77
CA SER A 48 -0.90 -6.44 22.79
C SER A 48 -0.83 -5.43 21.63
N LEU A 49 0.38 -5.20 21.10
CA LEU A 49 0.56 -4.35 19.92
C LEU A 49 0.08 -5.02 18.64
N PHE A 50 0.29 -6.33 18.52
CA PHE A 50 -0.04 -7.10 17.33
C PHE A 50 -1.29 -7.94 17.55
N GLN A 51 -2.07 -8.13 16.50
CA GLN A 51 -3.33 -8.86 16.57
C GLN A 51 -3.25 -10.16 15.77
N LEU A 52 -4.00 -11.17 16.22
CA LEU A 52 -4.19 -12.40 15.49
C LEU A 52 -5.02 -12.15 14.21
N ILE A 53 -4.93 -13.06 13.26
CA ILE A 53 -5.76 -12.99 12.07
C ILE A 53 -7.18 -13.45 12.43
N THR A 54 -8.16 -12.61 12.11
CA THR A 54 -9.58 -12.94 12.23
C THR A 54 -10.17 -13.17 10.85
N VAL A 55 -10.69 -14.38 10.63
CA VAL A 55 -11.41 -14.79 9.42
C VAL A 55 -12.90 -14.66 9.68
N HIS A 56 -13.61 -13.89 8.86
CA HIS A 56 -15.03 -13.61 9.06
C HIS A 56 -15.93 -14.54 8.24
N SER A 57 -15.52 -14.92 7.03
CA SER A 57 -16.30 -15.74 6.10
C SER A 57 -15.43 -16.68 5.27
N ASP A 58 -16.05 -17.66 4.59
CA ASP A 58 -15.36 -18.54 3.63
C ASP A 58 -14.90 -17.80 2.35
N SER A 59 -15.39 -16.57 2.15
CA SER A 59 -14.95 -15.70 1.04
C SER A 59 -13.69 -14.88 1.35
N ASP A 60 -13.26 -14.85 2.62
CA ASP A 60 -12.01 -14.20 3.03
C ASP A 60 -10.83 -14.92 2.36
N TRP A 61 -9.82 -14.14 1.95
CA TRP A 61 -8.75 -14.60 1.05
C TRP A 61 -8.05 -15.87 1.53
N ILE A 62 -7.75 -15.96 2.83
CA ILE A 62 -7.01 -17.10 3.41
C ILE A 62 -7.71 -18.44 3.18
N LEU A 63 -9.05 -18.46 3.22
CA LEU A 63 -9.81 -19.69 2.97
C LEU A 63 -10.05 -19.90 1.48
N ALA A 64 -10.32 -18.83 0.74
CA ALA A 64 -10.59 -18.88 -0.70
C ALA A 64 -9.36 -19.20 -1.55
N HIS A 65 -8.18 -18.79 -1.10
CA HIS A 65 -6.89 -18.94 -1.79
C HIS A 65 -5.83 -19.46 -0.80
N PRO A 66 -5.80 -20.78 -0.53
CA PRO A 66 -4.83 -21.37 0.38
C PRO A 66 -3.39 -21.10 -0.09
N GLU A 67 -2.60 -20.48 0.79
CA GLU A 67 -1.19 -20.15 0.56
C GLU A 67 -0.36 -20.62 1.76
N GLU A 68 0.85 -21.10 1.50
CA GLU A 68 1.79 -21.43 2.58
C GLU A 68 2.29 -20.15 3.27
N PRO A 69 2.33 -20.10 4.61
CA PRO A 69 2.89 -18.97 5.33
C PRO A 69 4.36 -18.73 4.98
N GLU A 70 4.68 -17.53 4.49
CA GLU A 70 6.07 -17.15 4.26
C GLU A 70 6.69 -16.64 5.57
N ASP A 71 7.59 -17.40 6.18
CA ASP A 71 8.44 -16.91 7.27
C ASP A 71 9.64 -16.08 6.77
N PHE A 72 10.49 -15.60 7.68
CA PHE A 72 11.67 -14.83 7.31
C PHE A 72 12.71 -15.66 6.53
N GLU A 73 12.86 -16.95 6.81
CA GLU A 73 13.83 -17.82 6.11
C GLU A 73 13.40 -18.12 4.68
N ALA A 74 12.13 -18.44 4.47
CA ALA A 74 11.51 -18.61 3.17
C ALA A 74 11.64 -17.33 2.34
N PHE A 75 11.34 -16.16 2.92
CA PHE A 75 11.57 -14.87 2.28
C PHE A 75 13.04 -14.68 1.89
N TYR A 76 13.96 -14.92 2.82
CA TYR A 76 15.40 -14.72 2.59
C TYR A 76 15.94 -15.59 1.44
N ARG A 77 15.44 -16.83 1.32
CA ARG A 77 15.85 -17.80 0.30
C ARG A 77 15.25 -17.57 -1.08
N LYS A 78 14.28 -16.67 -1.24
CA LYS A 78 13.66 -16.42 -2.56
C LYS A 78 14.69 -15.94 -3.58
N PRO A 79 14.87 -16.64 -4.72
CA PRO A 79 15.86 -16.26 -5.72
C PRO A 79 15.51 -14.97 -6.46
N TYR A 80 14.22 -14.60 -6.48
CA TYR A 80 13.72 -13.38 -7.11
C TYR A 80 13.49 -12.23 -6.12
N ARG A 81 13.92 -12.37 -4.85
CA ARG A 81 13.88 -11.29 -3.87
C ARG A 81 14.73 -10.13 -4.37
N LYS A 82 14.20 -8.92 -4.29
CA LYS A 82 14.93 -7.70 -4.64
C LYS A 82 15.20 -6.87 -3.39
N THR A 83 16.43 -6.38 -3.29
CA THR A 83 16.82 -5.36 -2.32
C THR A 83 17.24 -4.10 -3.07
N PRO A 84 16.81 -2.92 -2.60
CA PRO A 84 17.40 -1.67 -3.04
C PRO A 84 18.92 -1.71 -2.89
N ASN A 85 19.62 -1.05 -3.80
CA ASN A 85 21.07 -0.87 -3.75
C ASN A 85 21.42 0.56 -4.17
N GLU A 86 22.69 0.94 -4.07
CA GLU A 86 23.16 2.31 -4.36
C GLU A 86 22.73 2.83 -5.74
N SER A 87 22.61 1.92 -6.74
CA SER A 87 22.19 2.28 -8.09
C SER A 87 20.68 2.18 -8.33
N GLN A 88 19.92 1.51 -7.46
CA GLN A 88 18.49 1.26 -7.60
C GLN A 88 17.77 1.40 -6.25
N SER A 89 17.61 2.65 -5.81
CA SER A 89 17.07 3.01 -4.48
C SER A 89 15.88 3.98 -4.55
N THR A 90 15.35 4.24 -5.74
CA THR A 90 14.23 5.17 -5.92
C THR A 90 12.92 4.44 -6.25
N ILE A 91 11.84 4.80 -5.57
CA ILE A 91 10.46 4.43 -5.93
C ILE A 91 9.89 5.55 -6.79
N TYR A 92 9.42 5.23 -7.98
CA TYR A 92 8.75 6.19 -8.86
C TYR A 92 7.24 5.98 -8.85
N ILE A 93 6.47 7.06 -8.74
CA ILE A 93 5.01 7.05 -8.83
C ILE A 93 4.59 7.74 -10.13
N GLN A 94 3.85 7.02 -10.99
CA GLN A 94 3.28 7.53 -12.23
C GLN A 94 1.77 7.68 -12.08
N THR A 95 1.29 8.92 -12.04
CA THR A 95 -0.14 9.22 -12.06
C THR A 95 -0.70 9.00 -13.47
N ILE A 96 -1.81 8.26 -13.59
CA ILE A 96 -2.47 7.93 -14.87
C ILE A 96 -3.95 8.34 -14.80
N GLY A 97 -4.35 9.26 -15.68
CA GLY A 97 -5.68 9.87 -15.67
C GLY A 97 -5.82 11.01 -14.65
N SER A 98 -7.06 11.49 -14.46
CA SER A 98 -7.38 12.54 -13.47
C SER A 98 -7.70 11.97 -12.09
N PHE A 99 -7.42 12.73 -11.03
CA PHE A 99 -7.77 12.40 -9.63
C PHE A 99 -8.58 13.52 -8.97
N GLY A 100 -9.61 14.02 -9.62
CA GLY A 100 -10.41 15.12 -9.09
C GLY A 100 -11.14 15.86 -10.20
N GLU A 101 -12.11 16.68 -9.78
CA GLU A 101 -12.65 17.76 -10.61
C GLU A 101 -11.71 18.98 -10.64
N VAL A 102 -10.83 19.12 -9.62
CA VAL A 102 -9.91 20.25 -9.46
C VAL A 102 -8.45 19.76 -9.41
N ALA A 103 -7.67 20.11 -10.43
CA ALA A 103 -6.27 19.70 -10.57
C ALA A 103 -5.40 20.01 -9.33
N ALA A 104 -5.62 21.14 -8.65
CA ALA A 104 -4.84 21.48 -7.45
C ALA A 104 -5.08 20.52 -6.27
N GLN A 105 -6.29 19.98 -6.12
CA GLN A 105 -6.61 19.01 -5.06
C GLN A 105 -6.06 17.63 -5.39
N THR A 106 -6.05 17.26 -6.67
CA THR A 106 -5.39 16.07 -7.22
C THR A 106 -3.90 16.07 -6.90
N ASP A 107 -3.20 17.16 -7.24
CA ASP A 107 -1.75 17.24 -7.05
C ASP A 107 -1.40 17.09 -5.57
N GLN A 108 -2.11 17.80 -4.69
CA GLN A 108 -1.92 17.70 -3.24
C GLN A 108 -2.15 16.27 -2.71
N TYR A 109 -3.13 15.55 -3.22
CA TYR A 109 -3.39 14.17 -2.83
C TYR A 109 -2.25 13.22 -3.22
N VAL A 110 -1.71 13.38 -4.44
CA VAL A 110 -0.57 12.57 -4.91
C VAL A 110 0.71 12.91 -4.13
N GLU A 111 0.88 14.17 -3.74
CA GLU A 111 1.96 14.62 -2.86
C GLU A 111 1.87 13.93 -1.47
N TRP A 112 0.69 13.90 -0.85
CA TRP A 112 0.50 13.17 0.41
C TRP A 112 0.83 11.69 0.30
N LEU A 113 0.45 11.04 -0.81
CA LEU A 113 0.79 9.64 -1.08
C LEU A 113 2.31 9.43 -1.26
N ARG A 114 3.01 10.36 -1.94
CA ARG A 114 4.47 10.32 -2.06
C ARG A 114 5.12 10.41 -0.69
N ASP A 115 4.70 11.37 0.14
CA ASP A 115 5.30 11.59 1.46
C ASP A 115 5.04 10.41 2.40
N TYR A 116 3.83 9.84 2.34
CA TYR A 116 3.51 8.59 3.04
C TYR A 116 4.43 7.45 2.58
N CYS A 117 4.57 7.28 1.27
CA CYS A 117 5.43 6.24 0.69
C CYS A 117 6.87 6.40 1.17
N GLN A 118 7.38 7.63 1.25
CA GLN A 118 8.74 7.89 1.71
C GLN A 118 8.90 7.61 3.20
N ALA A 119 7.92 7.97 4.02
CA ALA A 119 7.91 7.64 5.44
C ALA A 119 7.81 6.13 5.68
N PHE A 120 6.96 5.42 4.94
CA PHE A 120 6.76 3.98 5.12
C PHE A 120 7.95 3.15 4.63
N PHE A 121 8.52 3.49 3.47
CA PHE A 121 9.71 2.84 2.90
C PHE A 121 10.98 3.64 3.24
N TYR A 122 11.09 4.01 4.52
CA TYR A 122 12.15 4.88 5.06
C TYR A 122 13.54 4.44 4.62
N GLY A 123 14.35 5.40 4.15
CA GLY A 123 15.67 5.16 3.56
C GLY A 123 15.68 5.06 2.03
N LEU A 124 14.51 5.02 1.37
CA LEU A 124 14.39 5.13 -0.08
C LEU A 124 13.94 6.53 -0.50
N SER A 125 14.35 6.93 -1.71
CA SER A 125 13.82 8.14 -2.34
C SER A 125 12.50 7.85 -3.04
N VAL A 126 11.51 8.74 -2.92
CA VAL A 126 10.25 8.63 -3.68
C VAL A 126 10.10 9.83 -4.60
N LYS A 127 9.88 9.58 -5.89
CA LYS A 127 9.73 10.63 -6.91
C LYS A 127 8.43 10.47 -7.67
N LEU A 128 7.76 11.60 -7.93
CA LEU A 128 6.64 11.66 -8.84
C LEU A 128 7.14 11.84 -10.27
N LEU A 129 6.56 11.09 -11.21
CA LEU A 129 6.69 11.34 -12.64
C LEU A 129 5.55 12.27 -13.09
N PRO A 130 5.73 13.04 -14.18
CA PRO A 130 4.65 13.85 -14.74
C PRO A 130 3.41 13.01 -14.99
N ALA A 131 2.24 13.50 -14.56
CA ALA A 131 0.98 12.84 -14.80
C ALA A 131 0.75 12.61 -16.30
N VAL A 132 0.14 11.49 -16.65
CA VAL A 132 -0.17 11.14 -18.05
C VAL A 132 -1.66 10.96 -18.26
N ALA A 133 -2.14 11.40 -19.42
CA ALA A 133 -3.49 11.09 -19.85
C ALA A 133 -3.63 9.59 -20.15
N VAL A 134 -4.86 9.06 -20.04
CA VAL A 134 -5.12 7.63 -20.36
C VAL A 134 -4.77 7.34 -21.82
N SER A 135 -5.05 8.27 -22.74
CA SER A 135 -4.74 8.15 -24.16
C SER A 135 -3.25 7.95 -24.47
N GLU A 136 -2.35 8.54 -23.67
CA GLU A 136 -0.91 8.37 -23.83
C GLU A 136 -0.44 6.94 -23.53
N THR A 137 -1.16 6.22 -22.68
CA THR A 137 -0.83 4.85 -22.32
C THR A 137 -1.13 3.86 -23.43
N LYS A 138 -2.07 4.22 -24.33
CA LYS A 138 -2.62 3.36 -25.39
C LYS A 138 -3.18 2.03 -24.83
N CYS A 139 -3.71 2.07 -23.61
CA CYS A 139 -4.24 0.90 -22.95
C CYS A 139 -5.61 0.50 -23.51
N SER A 140 -5.87 -0.80 -23.57
CA SER A 140 -7.20 -1.32 -23.81
C SER A 140 -8.11 -0.99 -22.62
N PHE A 141 -9.39 -0.75 -22.90
CA PHE A 141 -10.38 -0.46 -21.88
C PHE A 141 -11.75 -1.04 -22.21
N ARG A 142 -12.60 -1.20 -21.21
CA ARG A 142 -13.96 -1.75 -21.38
C ARG A 142 -14.95 -1.08 -20.45
N VAL A 143 -16.24 -1.31 -20.71
CA VAL A 143 -17.29 -1.10 -19.71
C VAL A 143 -17.55 -2.44 -19.03
N ASN A 144 -17.41 -2.49 -17.71
CA ASN A 144 -17.69 -3.69 -16.94
C ASN A 144 -19.19 -4.00 -16.96
N SER A 145 -19.58 -5.22 -17.30
CA SER A 145 -21.00 -5.62 -17.40
C SER A 145 -21.77 -5.58 -16.07
N ASN A 146 -21.07 -5.73 -14.94
CA ASN A 146 -21.71 -5.78 -13.62
C ASN A 146 -21.82 -4.38 -12.98
N SER A 147 -20.71 -3.63 -12.98
CA SER A 147 -20.64 -2.31 -12.34
C SER A 147 -21.06 -1.16 -13.28
N TYR A 148 -21.01 -1.37 -14.60
CA TYR A 148 -21.19 -0.35 -15.63
C TYR A 148 -20.18 0.80 -15.55
N ASN A 149 -19.02 0.54 -14.95
CA ASN A 149 -17.90 1.48 -14.87
C ASN A 149 -16.89 1.20 -15.98
N LEU A 150 -16.17 2.23 -16.42
CA LEU A 150 -14.99 2.04 -17.28
C LEU A 150 -13.89 1.33 -16.50
N GLN A 151 -13.22 0.39 -17.16
CA GLN A 151 -12.06 -0.31 -16.64
C GLN A 151 -10.92 -0.27 -17.65
N ILE A 152 -9.68 -0.17 -17.14
CA ILE A 152 -8.46 -0.23 -17.95
C ILE A 152 -7.75 -1.58 -17.76
N LEU A 153 -7.21 -2.13 -18.84
CA LEU A 153 -6.45 -3.37 -18.81
C LEU A 153 -5.08 -3.14 -18.17
N THR A 154 -4.81 -3.81 -17.06
CA THR A 154 -3.54 -3.65 -16.32
C THR A 154 -2.31 -4.08 -17.11
N GLY A 155 -2.43 -5.09 -17.98
CA GLY A 155 -1.32 -5.58 -18.81
C GLY A 155 -0.70 -4.49 -19.69
N ASP A 156 -1.54 -3.66 -20.30
CA ASP A 156 -1.08 -2.55 -21.14
C ASP A 156 -0.43 -1.45 -20.31
N LEU A 157 -0.99 -1.13 -19.14
CA LEU A 157 -0.37 -0.18 -18.21
C LEU A 157 1.00 -0.66 -17.71
N LEU A 158 1.15 -1.94 -17.38
CA LEU A 158 2.45 -2.51 -16.99
C LEU A 158 3.45 -2.43 -18.15
N GLN A 159 3.03 -2.68 -19.39
CA GLN A 159 3.88 -2.55 -20.56
C GLN A 159 4.27 -1.08 -20.85
N PHE A 160 3.39 -0.14 -20.56
CA PHE A 160 3.68 1.29 -20.59
C PHE A 160 4.71 1.69 -19.53
N LEU A 161 4.49 1.30 -18.27
CA LEU A 161 5.41 1.58 -17.15
C LEU A 161 6.80 0.98 -17.40
N LYS A 162 6.88 -0.21 -18.00
CA LYS A 162 8.15 -0.83 -18.39
C LYS A 162 9.01 0.05 -19.29
N LYS A 163 8.40 0.80 -20.20
CA LYS A 163 9.10 1.71 -21.11
C LYS A 163 9.54 3.01 -20.42
N ARG A 164 8.88 3.38 -19.33
CA ARG A 164 9.14 4.61 -18.57
C ARG A 164 9.99 4.41 -17.32
N LYS A 165 10.18 3.17 -16.86
CA LYS A 165 10.94 2.86 -15.64
C LYS A 165 12.35 3.46 -15.71
N PRO A 166 12.67 4.43 -14.84
CA PRO A 166 14.02 5.01 -14.79
C PRO A 166 15.07 3.96 -14.41
N LYS A 167 16.32 4.19 -14.82
CA LYS A 167 17.42 3.23 -14.57
C LYS A 167 17.73 3.06 -13.08
N ASP A 168 17.58 4.13 -12.31
CA ASP A 168 17.78 4.19 -10.86
C ASP A 168 16.56 3.73 -10.04
N ALA A 169 15.50 3.29 -10.71
CA ALA A 169 14.29 2.85 -10.06
C ALA A 169 14.49 1.47 -9.43
N PHE A 170 14.31 1.40 -8.11
CA PHE A 170 13.99 0.15 -7.43
C PHE A 170 12.69 -0.41 -8.02
N CYS A 171 11.63 0.39 -7.97
CA CYS A 171 10.36 0.10 -8.62
C CYS A 171 9.70 1.35 -9.20
N ILE A 172 8.75 1.12 -10.10
CA ILE A 172 7.82 2.13 -10.60
C ILE A 172 6.39 1.63 -10.36
N VAL A 173 5.53 2.49 -9.81
CA VAL A 173 4.12 2.17 -9.57
C VAL A 173 3.23 3.16 -10.30
N GLY A 174 2.28 2.65 -11.07
CA GLY A 174 1.20 3.43 -11.65
C GLY A 174 0.05 3.55 -10.65
N ILE A 175 -0.46 4.76 -10.45
CA ILE A 175 -1.67 5.00 -9.68
C ILE A 175 -2.76 5.57 -10.59
N THR A 176 -4.02 5.16 -10.38
CA THR A 176 -5.17 5.71 -11.09
C THR A 176 -6.43 5.73 -10.23
N MET A 177 -7.37 6.63 -10.54
CA MET A 177 -8.74 6.60 -10.00
C MET A 177 -9.71 5.80 -10.88
N ILE A 178 -9.22 5.20 -11.97
CA ILE A 178 -10.03 4.42 -12.91
C ILE A 178 -9.94 2.94 -12.54
N ASP A 179 -11.06 2.23 -12.60
CA ASP A 179 -11.11 0.81 -12.24
C ASP A 179 -10.22 -0.06 -13.15
N LEU A 180 -9.72 -1.20 -12.64
CA LEU A 180 -8.74 -2.03 -13.33
C LEU A 180 -9.23 -3.46 -13.53
N TYR A 181 -8.80 -4.09 -14.62
CA TYR A 181 -9.02 -5.53 -14.85
C TYR A 181 -7.75 -6.21 -15.41
N PRO A 182 -7.51 -7.50 -15.08
CA PRO A 182 -6.29 -8.20 -15.49
C PRO A 182 -6.43 -8.94 -16.83
N LYS A 183 -7.62 -9.44 -17.15
CA LYS A 183 -7.98 -10.12 -18.40
C LYS A 183 -9.50 -10.21 -18.55
N ASP A 184 -9.98 -10.53 -19.74
CA ASP A 184 -11.41 -10.47 -20.06
C ASP A 184 -12.30 -11.31 -19.15
N SER A 185 -11.82 -12.48 -18.72
CA SER A 185 -12.56 -13.40 -17.84
C SER A 185 -12.64 -12.98 -16.37
N TRP A 186 -11.98 -11.91 -15.96
CA TRP A 186 -11.94 -11.45 -14.57
C TRP A 186 -12.80 -10.21 -14.38
N ASN A 187 -13.42 -10.06 -13.20
CA ASN A 187 -14.25 -8.90 -12.90
C ASN A 187 -13.40 -7.62 -12.69
N PHE A 188 -12.41 -7.67 -11.80
CA PHE A 188 -11.52 -6.55 -11.50
C PHE A 188 -10.30 -6.99 -10.68
N VAL A 189 -9.35 -6.07 -10.49
CA VAL A 189 -8.31 -6.14 -9.45
C VAL A 189 -8.12 -4.76 -8.83
N PHE A 190 -7.72 -4.70 -7.55
CA PHE A 190 -7.28 -3.44 -6.93
C PHE A 190 -5.91 -3.00 -7.46
N GLY A 191 -5.06 -3.96 -7.82
CA GLY A 191 -3.79 -3.72 -8.47
C GLY A 191 -3.20 -4.98 -9.11
N GLN A 192 -2.16 -4.80 -9.91
CA GLN A 192 -1.37 -5.88 -10.46
C GLN A 192 0.11 -5.51 -10.45
N ALA A 193 0.94 -6.46 -10.02
CA ALA A 193 2.37 -6.29 -9.87
C ALA A 193 3.17 -7.29 -10.71
N SER A 194 4.25 -6.82 -11.34
CA SER A 194 5.33 -7.65 -11.87
C SER A 194 6.52 -7.58 -10.92
N LEU A 195 6.56 -8.52 -9.97
CA LEU A 195 7.56 -8.56 -8.89
C LEU A 195 9.00 -8.58 -9.43
N THR A 196 9.25 -9.45 -10.41
CA THR A 196 10.57 -9.62 -11.02
C THR A 196 11.00 -8.43 -11.87
N GLN A 197 10.07 -7.60 -12.34
CA GLN A 197 10.39 -6.40 -13.11
C GLN A 197 10.34 -5.12 -12.25
N GLY A 198 9.85 -5.21 -11.00
CA GLY A 198 9.73 -4.09 -10.08
C GLY A 198 8.77 -3.03 -10.63
N MET A 199 7.56 -3.47 -11.00
CA MET A 199 6.52 -2.62 -11.56
C MET A 199 5.18 -3.01 -10.95
N GLY A 200 4.33 -2.03 -10.64
CA GLY A 200 2.96 -2.28 -10.21
C GLY A 200 2.02 -1.24 -10.79
N VAL A 201 0.74 -1.56 -10.86
CA VAL A 201 -0.32 -0.58 -11.10
C VAL A 201 -1.48 -0.86 -10.17
N PHE A 202 -2.03 0.17 -9.54
CA PHE A 202 -3.17 0.02 -8.63
C PHE A 202 -4.16 1.17 -8.77
N SER A 203 -5.41 0.87 -8.45
CA SER A 203 -6.55 1.76 -8.59
C SER A 203 -7.24 2.00 -7.27
N PHE A 204 -7.64 3.25 -7.08
CA PHE A 204 -8.42 3.68 -5.93
C PHE A 204 -9.92 3.81 -6.24
N ALA A 205 -10.35 3.48 -7.48
CA ALA A 205 -11.74 3.63 -7.93
C ALA A 205 -12.74 2.94 -6.97
N ARG A 206 -12.39 1.73 -6.53
CA ARG A 206 -13.23 0.87 -5.71
C ARG A 206 -13.22 1.22 -4.22
N TYR A 207 -12.50 2.26 -3.83
CA TYR A 207 -12.44 2.75 -2.45
C TYR A 207 -13.43 3.87 -2.15
N ASP A 208 -14.25 4.26 -3.13
CA ASP A 208 -15.44 5.06 -2.86
C ASP A 208 -16.50 4.22 -2.13
N ASP A 209 -17.01 4.72 -1.00
CA ASP A 209 -18.08 4.07 -0.22
C ASP A 209 -19.39 3.90 -1.01
N ASN A 210 -19.55 4.65 -2.10
CA ASN A 210 -20.69 4.57 -3.00
C ASN A 210 -20.43 3.71 -4.22
N PHE A 211 -19.23 3.16 -4.44
CA PHE A 211 -18.87 2.43 -5.66
C PHE A 211 -19.86 1.31 -6.02
N TYR A 212 -20.33 0.57 -5.02
CA TYR A 212 -21.26 -0.55 -5.21
C TYR A 212 -22.74 -0.13 -5.18
N LYS A 213 -23.05 1.15 -4.92
CA LYS A 213 -24.42 1.67 -4.89
C LYS A 213 -24.89 2.01 -6.30
N ARG A 214 -26.20 1.85 -6.55
CA ARG A 214 -26.81 2.22 -7.85
C ARG A 214 -26.67 3.71 -8.17
N SER A 215 -26.52 4.54 -7.14
CA SER A 215 -26.33 6.00 -7.23
C SER A 215 -24.87 6.41 -7.44
N TYR A 216 -23.93 5.49 -7.63
CA TYR A 216 -22.53 5.82 -7.86
C TYR A 216 -22.38 6.75 -9.07
N ALA A 217 -21.73 7.90 -8.87
CA ALA A 217 -21.65 8.94 -9.90
C ALA A 217 -20.78 8.51 -11.10
N GLY A 218 -19.79 7.63 -10.89
CA GLY A 218 -18.95 7.08 -11.96
C GLY A 218 -19.62 5.98 -12.80
N ARG A 219 -20.85 5.57 -12.45
CA ARG A 219 -21.59 4.57 -13.21
C ARG A 219 -22.12 5.16 -14.51
N LEU A 220 -21.79 4.54 -15.64
CA LEU A 220 -22.33 4.94 -16.94
C LEU A 220 -23.83 4.65 -17.00
N LYS A 221 -24.63 5.70 -17.31
CA LYS A 221 -26.10 5.62 -17.35
C LYS A 221 -26.66 4.89 -18.57
N LYS A 222 -25.86 4.75 -19.63
CA LYS A 222 -26.24 4.06 -20.87
C LYS A 222 -25.23 2.95 -21.14
N HIS A 223 -25.70 1.88 -21.76
CA HIS A 223 -24.82 0.82 -22.24
C HIS A 223 -23.92 1.39 -23.34
N LEU A 224 -22.68 1.72 -23.00
CA LEU A 224 -21.69 2.23 -23.92
C LEU A 224 -20.81 1.05 -24.38
N GLN A 225 -20.65 0.90 -25.69
CA GLN A 225 -19.65 0.03 -26.31
C GLN A 225 -18.54 0.95 -26.82
N PRO A 226 -17.54 1.28 -25.99
CA PRO A 226 -16.49 2.20 -26.39
C PRO A 226 -15.66 1.62 -27.54
N ARG A 227 -15.24 2.48 -28.47
CA ARG A 227 -14.23 2.13 -29.47
C ARG A 227 -12.86 2.19 -28.78
N GLN A 228 -12.01 1.17 -28.96
CA GLN A 228 -10.73 1.04 -28.24
C GLN A 228 -9.73 2.21 -28.42
N GLU A 229 -9.93 3.06 -29.41
CA GLU A 229 -9.09 4.23 -29.68
C GLU A 229 -9.74 5.55 -29.27
N ASP A 230 -11.00 5.50 -28.80
CA ASP A 230 -11.78 6.67 -28.42
C ASP A 230 -11.63 6.96 -26.92
N TYR A 231 -10.49 7.57 -26.55
CA TYR A 231 -10.16 7.87 -25.16
C TYR A 231 -10.96 9.04 -24.58
N SER A 232 -11.75 9.78 -25.38
CA SER A 232 -12.59 10.86 -24.84
C SER A 232 -13.67 10.34 -23.88
N VAL A 233 -13.88 9.01 -23.83
CA VAL A 233 -14.73 8.37 -22.80
C VAL A 233 -14.23 8.59 -21.38
N PHE A 234 -12.95 8.96 -21.21
CA PHE A 234 -12.36 9.30 -19.92
C PHE A 234 -12.41 10.81 -19.60
N ASP A 235 -12.90 11.64 -20.54
CA ASP A 235 -13.04 13.07 -20.31
C ASP A 235 -14.12 13.32 -19.26
N GLY A 236 -13.78 14.05 -18.19
CA GLY A 236 -14.67 14.27 -17.06
C GLY A 236 -15.02 12.98 -16.29
N TYR A 237 -14.15 11.96 -16.35
CA TYR A 237 -14.33 10.75 -15.56
C TYR A 237 -14.51 11.09 -14.07
N TYR A 238 -15.53 10.50 -13.46
CA TYR A 238 -15.84 10.74 -12.05
C TYR A 238 -14.70 10.26 -11.16
N THR A 239 -14.28 11.13 -10.25
CA THR A 239 -13.30 10.81 -9.22
C THR A 239 -13.95 11.00 -7.85
N PRO A 240 -13.77 10.04 -6.93
CA PRO A 240 -14.32 10.14 -5.59
C PRO A 240 -13.77 11.36 -4.84
N PRO A 241 -14.54 11.96 -3.91
CA PRO A 241 -14.01 13.01 -3.06
C PRO A 241 -12.86 12.47 -2.20
N ILE A 242 -11.83 13.30 -2.01
CA ILE A 242 -10.67 12.95 -1.19
C ILE A 242 -11.06 13.05 0.30
N THR A 243 -11.30 11.90 0.92
CA THR A 243 -11.62 11.74 2.34
C THR A 243 -10.47 11.07 3.09
N SER A 244 -10.46 11.12 4.43
CA SER A 244 -9.46 10.40 5.23
C SER A 244 -9.54 8.89 5.04
N THR A 245 -10.74 8.34 4.83
CA THR A 245 -10.92 6.92 4.50
C THR A 245 -10.30 6.56 3.14
N LEU A 246 -10.51 7.40 2.11
CA LEU A 246 -9.91 7.17 0.79
C LEU A 246 -8.38 7.23 0.86
N LEU A 247 -7.83 8.20 1.58
CA LEU A 247 -6.40 8.33 1.79
C LEU A 247 -5.83 7.11 2.55
N LEU A 248 -6.49 6.67 3.64
CA LEU A 248 -6.08 5.48 4.39
C LEU A 248 -6.07 4.22 3.52
N ARG A 249 -7.14 3.97 2.77
CA ARG A 249 -7.24 2.83 1.86
C ARG A 249 -6.14 2.87 0.80
N SER A 250 -5.88 4.05 0.25
CA SER A 250 -4.85 4.23 -0.78
C SER A 250 -3.44 4.01 -0.24
N CYS A 251 -3.15 4.47 0.98
CA CYS A 251 -1.91 4.18 1.69
C CYS A 251 -1.74 2.68 1.96
N LYS A 252 -2.80 1.97 2.42
CA LYS A 252 -2.78 0.51 2.61
C LYS A 252 -2.43 -0.23 1.31
N THR A 253 -3.10 0.10 0.22
CA THR A 253 -2.88 -0.54 -1.08
C THR A 253 -1.49 -0.26 -1.62
N MET A 254 -1.05 0.99 -1.56
CA MET A 254 0.31 1.36 -1.96
C MET A 254 1.35 0.55 -1.18
N THR A 255 1.19 0.46 0.14
CA THR A 255 2.07 -0.32 1.01
C THR A 255 2.06 -1.80 0.66
N HIS A 256 0.89 -2.39 0.42
CA HIS A 256 0.74 -3.79 0.05
C HIS A 256 1.45 -4.10 -1.27
N GLU A 257 1.13 -3.35 -2.32
CA GLU A 257 1.65 -3.56 -3.67
C GLU A 257 3.15 -3.26 -3.78
N ILE A 258 3.65 -2.25 -3.08
CA ILE A 258 5.09 -1.98 -3.02
C ILE A 258 5.80 -3.01 -2.14
N GLY A 259 5.19 -3.51 -1.06
CA GLY A 259 5.74 -4.60 -0.24
C GLY A 259 6.06 -5.84 -1.07
N HIS A 260 5.19 -6.17 -2.02
CA HIS A 260 5.43 -7.21 -3.00
C HIS A 260 6.69 -6.98 -3.87
N MET A 261 7.10 -5.75 -4.16
CA MET A 261 8.33 -5.43 -4.92
C MET A 261 9.61 -5.89 -4.21
N PHE A 262 9.57 -6.05 -2.88
CA PHE A 262 10.67 -6.61 -2.09
C PHE A 262 10.68 -8.15 -2.10
N GLY A 263 9.67 -8.79 -2.71
CA GLY A 263 9.48 -10.24 -2.73
C GLY A 263 8.67 -10.77 -1.54
N ILE A 264 8.08 -9.91 -0.72
CA ILE A 264 7.23 -10.30 0.41
C ILE A 264 5.94 -10.91 -0.14
N SER A 265 5.60 -12.13 0.26
CA SER A 265 4.33 -12.79 -0.09
C SER A 265 3.19 -12.31 0.81
N HIS A 266 1.96 -12.74 0.50
CA HIS A 266 0.85 -12.52 1.42
C HIS A 266 1.17 -13.03 2.83
N CYS A 267 0.87 -12.22 3.84
CA CYS A 267 1.10 -12.57 5.23
C CYS A 267 -0.01 -13.52 5.71
N GLN A 268 0.39 -14.65 6.29
CA GLN A 268 -0.51 -15.62 6.89
C GLN A 268 -0.28 -15.77 8.40
N TRP A 269 0.59 -14.95 9.01
CA TRP A 269 1.07 -15.13 10.39
C TRP A 269 0.25 -14.37 11.45
N LEU A 270 0.02 -13.08 11.21
CA LEU A 270 -0.60 -12.13 12.11
C LEU A 270 -1.34 -11.07 11.28
N SER A 271 -2.22 -10.32 11.93
CA SER A 271 -2.89 -9.18 11.29
C SER A 271 -1.84 -8.22 10.71
N CYS A 272 -1.92 -7.96 9.40
CA CYS A 272 -0.88 -7.30 8.62
C CYS A 272 -1.45 -6.73 7.32
N VAL A 273 -0.98 -5.55 6.91
CA VAL A 273 -1.36 -4.97 5.60
C VAL A 273 -0.98 -5.87 4.41
N MET A 274 0.02 -6.75 4.57
CA MET A 274 0.43 -7.73 3.54
C MET A 274 -0.50 -8.95 3.46
N GLN A 275 -1.57 -9.08 4.25
CA GLN A 275 -2.56 -10.13 4.00
C GLN A 275 -3.22 -9.89 2.62
N GLY A 276 -3.52 -10.94 1.85
CA GLY A 276 -4.23 -10.82 0.56
C GLY A 276 -5.72 -10.60 0.76
N SER A 277 -6.40 -9.84 -0.11
CA SER A 277 -7.82 -9.44 0.03
C SER A 277 -8.68 -9.88 -1.13
N ASN A 278 -9.88 -10.38 -0.84
CA ASN A 278 -10.88 -10.69 -1.84
C ASN A 278 -11.93 -9.58 -2.01
N HIS A 279 -12.18 -8.78 -0.97
CA HIS A 279 -13.15 -7.68 -1.01
C HIS A 279 -12.77 -6.50 -0.09
N LEU A 280 -13.51 -5.39 -0.23
CA LEU A 280 -13.22 -4.12 0.46
C LEU A 280 -13.30 -4.24 1.99
N ASP A 281 -14.38 -4.80 2.53
CA ASP A 281 -14.51 -4.95 3.98
C ASP A 281 -13.36 -5.76 4.60
N GLU A 282 -12.83 -6.76 3.86
CA GLU A 282 -11.67 -7.53 4.29
C GLU A 282 -10.40 -6.68 4.32
N SER A 283 -10.21 -5.82 3.31
CA SER A 283 -9.09 -4.87 3.26
C SER A 283 -9.18 -3.81 4.35
N ASP A 284 -10.39 -3.35 4.67
CA ASP A 284 -10.63 -2.32 5.69
C ASP A 284 -10.31 -2.83 7.10
N ARG A 285 -10.62 -4.10 7.40
CA ARG A 285 -10.30 -4.74 8.69
C ARG A 285 -8.80 -4.86 8.96
N ARG A 286 -7.95 -4.76 7.95
CA ARG A 286 -6.49 -4.89 8.11
C ARG A 286 -5.86 -3.64 8.69
N PRO A 287 -4.74 -3.77 9.42
CA PRO A 287 -3.97 -2.62 9.85
C PRO A 287 -3.32 -1.92 8.65
N LEU A 288 -2.83 -0.70 8.89
CA LEU A 288 -1.97 0.01 7.93
C LEU A 288 -0.54 -0.54 7.91
N ASP A 289 -0.11 -1.17 9.00
CA ASP A 289 1.28 -1.52 9.27
C ASP A 289 1.60 -3.00 9.06
N PHE A 290 2.91 -3.30 9.02
CA PHE A 290 3.44 -4.65 8.99
C PHE A 290 3.39 -5.31 10.37
N CYS A 291 3.06 -6.60 10.41
CA CYS A 291 3.35 -7.44 11.56
C CYS A 291 4.87 -7.60 11.74
N PRO A 292 5.37 -8.12 12.87
CA PRO A 292 6.81 -8.21 13.15
C PRO A 292 7.59 -8.99 12.10
N ILE A 293 6.99 -10.05 11.56
CA ILE A 293 7.63 -10.90 10.55
C ILE A 293 7.81 -10.11 9.24
N CYS A 294 6.77 -9.42 8.75
CA CYS A 294 6.85 -8.58 7.56
C CYS A 294 7.73 -7.33 7.79
N LEU A 295 7.70 -6.75 8.99
CA LEU A 295 8.58 -5.65 9.38
C LEU A 295 10.05 -6.08 9.32
N ARG A 296 10.38 -7.25 9.87
CA ARG A 296 11.75 -7.81 9.77
C ARG A 296 12.17 -8.01 8.31
N LYS A 297 11.29 -8.54 7.46
CA LYS A 297 11.58 -8.72 6.02
C LYS A 297 11.93 -7.40 5.34
N LEU A 298 11.13 -6.35 5.58
CA LEU A 298 11.37 -5.03 4.99
C LEU A 298 12.60 -4.35 5.58
N GLN A 299 12.76 -4.38 6.90
CA GLN A 299 13.91 -3.80 7.59
C GLN A 299 15.20 -4.46 7.11
N PHE A 300 15.22 -5.78 6.94
CA PHE A 300 16.37 -6.48 6.37
C PHE A 300 16.65 -6.09 4.91
N ALA A 301 15.62 -5.80 4.13
CA ALA A 301 15.77 -5.45 2.72
C ALA A 301 16.28 -4.02 2.50
N ILE A 302 15.89 -3.07 3.36
CA ILE A 302 16.24 -1.64 3.22
C ILE A 302 17.36 -1.21 4.18
N GLY A 303 17.39 -1.74 5.40
CA GLY A 303 18.37 -1.41 6.42
C GLY A 303 18.04 -0.18 7.28
N PHE A 304 16.77 0.24 7.35
CA PHE A 304 16.38 1.39 8.18
C PHE A 304 16.42 1.08 9.69
N ASN A 305 16.56 2.12 10.51
CA ASN A 305 16.27 2.07 11.94
C ASN A 305 14.74 2.08 12.16
N ILE A 306 14.21 1.15 12.96
CA ILE A 306 12.76 0.98 13.13
C ILE A 306 12.12 2.21 13.80
N ALA A 307 12.77 2.81 14.80
CA ALA A 307 12.26 3.98 15.50
C ALA A 307 12.17 5.20 14.58
N GLU A 308 13.22 5.47 13.82
CA GLU A 308 13.24 6.60 12.87
C GLU A 308 12.17 6.47 11.78
N ARG A 309 11.93 5.25 11.29
CA ARG A 309 10.81 4.98 10.38
C ARG A 309 9.45 5.30 11.02
N TYR A 310 9.23 4.88 12.26
CA TYR A 310 7.97 5.16 12.95
C TYR A 310 7.79 6.64 13.31
N LYS A 311 8.87 7.36 13.65
CA LYS A 311 8.84 8.81 13.79
C LYS A 311 8.44 9.50 12.49
N ALA A 312 8.99 9.09 11.36
CA ALA A 312 8.63 9.63 10.05
C ALA A 312 7.14 9.38 9.72
N LEU A 313 6.62 8.19 10.03
CA LEU A 313 5.20 7.87 9.86
C LEU A 313 4.30 8.69 10.78
N LEU A 314 4.67 8.86 12.04
CA LEU A 314 3.94 9.68 13.00
C LEU A 314 3.92 11.14 12.55
N HIS A 315 5.08 11.68 12.18
CA HIS A 315 5.21 13.03 11.61
C HIS A 315 4.29 13.22 10.42
N TRP A 316 4.31 12.29 9.45
CA TRP A 316 3.41 12.36 8.30
C TRP A 316 1.92 12.35 8.69
N MET A 317 1.50 11.62 9.73
CA MET A 317 0.10 11.63 10.18
C MET A 317 -0.28 12.94 10.91
N GLU A 318 0.69 13.65 11.47
CA GLU A 318 0.50 14.87 12.28
C GLU A 318 0.74 16.18 11.53
N GLU A 319 1.55 16.14 10.47
CA GLU A 319 1.93 17.24 9.60
C GLU A 319 0.69 17.76 8.86
N ASP A 320 -0.04 18.63 9.58
CA ASP A 320 -1.11 19.56 9.19
C ASP A 320 -1.93 20.01 10.41
N GLN A 321 -1.69 19.44 11.60
CA GLN A 321 -2.30 19.93 12.85
C GLN A 321 -1.55 21.14 13.45
N THR A 322 -0.32 21.43 13.01
CA THR A 322 0.58 22.41 13.64
C THR A 322 0.79 23.70 12.83
N GLN A 323 0.33 23.77 11.58
CA GLN A 323 0.46 24.97 10.73
C GLN A 323 -0.66 26.01 10.90
N THR A 324 -1.50 25.90 11.94
CA THR A 324 -2.42 26.98 12.36
C THR A 324 -1.73 28.13 13.09
N SER A 325 -0.41 28.09 13.25
CA SER A 325 0.36 29.22 13.77
C SER A 325 1.72 29.31 13.09
N VAL A 326 2.03 30.48 12.50
CA VAL A 326 3.35 30.93 12.03
C VAL A 326 3.69 30.65 10.55
N LYS A 327 3.12 31.44 9.63
CA LYS A 327 3.84 32.42 8.75
C LYS A 327 2.99 32.79 7.53
N ALA A 328 2.35 33.95 7.61
CA ALA A 328 1.99 34.71 6.42
C ALA A 328 3.28 35.37 5.87
N SER A 329 3.85 34.80 4.82
CA SER A 329 4.74 35.56 3.92
C SER A 329 4.34 35.29 2.48
N ALA A 330 4.05 36.38 1.77
CA ALA A 330 3.44 36.39 0.46
C ALA A 330 4.40 35.90 -0.64
N SER A 331 4.05 34.81 -1.32
CA SER A 331 4.25 34.61 -2.75
C SER A 331 3.48 33.37 -3.21
N HIS A 332 2.55 33.54 -4.15
CA HIS A 332 1.78 32.49 -4.83
C HIS A 332 1.26 31.35 -3.95
N THR A 333 0.23 31.63 -3.14
CA THR A 333 -0.47 30.60 -2.38
C THR A 333 -1.33 29.76 -3.32
N ALA A 334 -0.78 28.63 -3.78
CA ALA A 334 -1.62 27.51 -4.20
C ALA A 334 -2.62 27.18 -3.07
N PRO A 335 -3.86 26.76 -3.37
CA PRO A 335 -4.81 26.39 -2.33
C PRO A 335 -4.23 25.25 -1.49
N HIS A 336 -3.94 25.53 -0.22
CA HIS A 336 -3.45 24.54 0.73
C HIS A 336 -4.64 23.76 1.29
N PHE A 337 -4.80 22.51 0.88
CA PHE A 337 -5.82 21.62 1.44
C PHE A 337 -5.28 20.98 2.72
N THR A 338 -6.12 20.83 3.74
CA THR A 338 -5.76 20.07 4.95
C THR A 338 -5.75 18.58 4.63
N LYS A 339 -4.68 17.87 4.96
CA LYS A 339 -4.59 16.41 4.85
C LYS A 339 -5.61 15.75 5.78
N PRO A 340 -6.58 14.99 5.25
CA PRO A 340 -7.60 14.37 6.09
C PRO A 340 -7.01 13.11 6.74
N THR A 341 -6.67 13.19 8.02
CA THR A 341 -6.03 12.07 8.76
C THR A 341 -6.91 11.44 9.85
N GLU A 342 -8.21 11.74 9.90
CA GLU A 342 -9.10 11.23 10.97
C GLU A 342 -9.15 9.70 11.01
N ALA A 343 -9.19 9.05 9.83
CA ALA A 343 -9.17 7.60 9.71
C ALA A 343 -7.86 6.94 10.17
N PHE A 344 -6.76 7.71 10.32
CA PHE A 344 -5.45 7.21 10.75
C PHE A 344 -5.30 7.16 12.27
N ASN A 345 -6.28 7.62 13.07
CA ASN A 345 -6.14 7.73 14.52
C ASN A 345 -5.71 6.41 15.20
N ALA A 346 -6.26 5.28 14.78
CA ALA A 346 -5.87 3.98 15.32
C ALA A 346 -4.39 3.64 15.01
N SER A 347 -3.94 3.92 13.79
CA SER A 347 -2.54 3.73 13.39
C SER A 347 -1.61 4.71 14.12
N LYS A 348 -2.01 5.97 14.29
CA LYS A 348 -1.25 6.97 15.05
C LYS A 348 -1.02 6.50 16.49
N LEU A 349 -2.08 6.11 17.20
CA LEU A 349 -1.97 5.59 18.57
C LEU A 349 -1.10 4.33 18.63
N TRP A 350 -1.24 3.44 17.65
CA TRP A 350 -0.41 2.24 17.57
C TRP A 350 1.08 2.57 17.39
N VAL A 351 1.42 3.49 16.47
CA VAL A 351 2.79 3.97 16.24
C VAL A 351 3.39 4.58 17.50
N CYS A 352 2.63 5.42 18.24
CA CYS A 352 3.10 5.97 19.51
C CYS A 352 3.49 4.87 20.51
N ARG A 353 2.66 3.83 20.66
CA ARG A 353 2.97 2.72 21.55
C ARG A 353 4.17 1.90 21.08
N CYS A 354 4.41 1.79 19.77
CA CYS A 354 5.64 1.20 19.25
C CYS A 354 6.87 2.03 19.64
N LEU A 355 6.80 3.36 19.51
CA LEU A 355 7.88 4.27 19.90
C LEU A 355 8.17 4.22 21.41
N GLU A 356 7.15 4.10 22.26
CA GLU A 356 7.34 3.89 23.70
C GLU A 356 8.19 2.65 24.04
N ILE A 357 8.17 1.61 23.20
CA ILE A 357 9.03 0.42 23.38
C ILE A 357 10.44 0.70 22.86
N LEU A 358 10.54 1.37 21.72
CA LEU A 358 11.79 1.62 21.01
C LEU A 358 12.67 2.69 21.67
N GLU A 359 12.07 3.61 22.43
CA GLU A 359 12.75 4.76 23.03
C GLU A 359 12.96 4.62 24.55
N LYS A 360 12.47 3.52 25.16
CA LYS A 360 12.38 3.36 26.63
C LYS A 360 13.72 3.37 27.38
N ASP A 361 14.85 3.29 26.67
CA ASP A 361 16.20 3.19 27.24
C ASP A 361 17.17 4.30 26.69
N GLN A 362 16.66 5.43 26.13
CA GLN A 362 17.47 6.58 25.70
C GLN A 362 17.63 7.69 26.75
#